data_AF-A0A6I1W0Z7-F1
#
_entry.id   AF-A0A6I1W0Z7-F1
#
_cell.length_a   1.000
_cell.length_b   1.000
_cell.length_c   1.000
_cell.angle_alpha   90.00
_cell.angle_beta   90.00
_cell.angle_gamma   90.00
#
_symmetry.space_group_name_H-M   'P 1'
#
loop_
_entity.id
_entity.type
_entity.pdbx_description
1 polymer ?
#
loop_
_entity_poly.entity_id
_entity_poly.type
_entity_poly.pdbx_seq_one_letter_code
_entity_poly.pdbx_strand_id
1 'polypeptide(L)'
;TGTDRRMIGVEQENALHKWVKNSTAKVKFIVSSVVFMPDQKSHGDDGWKSFAAQRLRLLEVIRANAVKNVMFVSGDIHGSLTCSL
;
A
#
# COMPACT_ATOMS: atom_id res chain seq x y z
N THR A 1 9.61 -19.25 9.92
CA THR A 1 10.42 -18.13 9.41
C THR A 1 9.92 -17.79 8.02
N GLY A 2 8.83 -17.00 7.94
CA GLY A 2 8.16 -16.72 6.67
C GLY A 2 9.02 -15.83 5.80
N THR A 3 9.18 -16.20 4.53
CA THR A 3 9.87 -15.39 3.51
C THR A 3 9.28 -13.98 3.49
N ASP A 4 10.13 -12.95 3.37
CA ASP A 4 9.71 -11.55 3.17
C ASP A 4 9.08 -11.43 1.77
N ARG A 5 7.86 -11.95 1.63
CA ARG A 5 7.08 -11.96 0.40
C ARG A 5 6.78 -10.51 0.03
N ARG A 6 7.06 -10.16 -1.22
CA ARG A 6 7.07 -8.79 -1.72
C ARG A 6 6.16 -8.63 -2.94
N MET A 7 5.25 -7.66 -2.87
CA MET A 7 4.43 -7.22 -4.00
C MET A 7 5.30 -6.39 -4.96
N ILE A 8 6.13 -5.53 -4.39
CA ILE A 8 7.09 -4.70 -5.11
C ILE A 8 8.53 -4.99 -4.67
N GLY A 9 9.47 -4.86 -5.60
CA GLY A 9 10.90 -5.07 -5.32
C GLY A 9 11.46 -4.12 -4.26
N VAL A 10 12.63 -4.44 -3.73
CA VAL A 10 13.30 -3.64 -2.68
C VAL A 10 13.55 -2.20 -3.14
N GLU A 11 14.00 -2.04 -4.38
CA GLU A 11 14.31 -0.76 -4.99
C GLU A 11 13.06 0.11 -5.11
N GLN A 12 11.95 -0.49 -5.55
CA GLN A 12 10.67 0.18 -5.70
C GLN A 12 10.07 0.57 -4.34
N GLU A 13 10.18 -0.31 -3.33
CA GLU A 13 9.77 0.00 -1.95
C GLU A 13 10.58 1.16 -1.37
N ASN A 14 11.91 1.15 -1.55
CA ASN A 14 12.78 2.23 -1.09
C ASN A 14 12.49 3.56 -1.78
N ALA A 15 12.25 3.53 -3.10
CA ALA A 15 11.85 4.71 -3.87
C ALA A 15 10.50 5.27 -3.39
N LEU A 16 9.52 4.40 -3.15
CA LEU A 16 8.21 4.77 -2.61
C LEU A 16 8.35 5.39 -1.21
N HIS A 17 9.10 4.78 -0.30
CA HIS A 17 9.35 5.33 1.03
C HIS A 17 10.02 6.71 0.98
N LYS A 18 11.02 6.89 0.10
CA LYS A 18 11.69 8.19 -0.09
C LYS A 18 10.72 9.24 -0.61
N TRP A 19 9.89 8.89 -1.59
CA TRP A 19 8.89 9.80 -2.15
C TRP A 19 7.82 10.18 -1.13
N VAL A 20 7.25 9.21 -0.40
CA VAL A 20 6.22 9.45 0.62
C VAL A 20 6.71 10.44 1.68
N LYS A 21 7.94 10.26 2.16
CA LYS A 21 8.54 11.12 3.20
C LYS A 21 8.88 12.52 2.72
N ASN A 22 9.42 12.64 1.50
CA ASN A 22 10.06 13.89 1.06
C ASN A 22 9.18 14.73 0.12
N SER A 23 8.08 14.17 -0.40
CA SER A 23 7.21 14.89 -1.33
C SER A 23 6.45 16.02 -0.62
N THR A 24 6.55 17.23 -1.18
CA THR A 24 5.84 18.45 -0.73
C THR A 24 4.41 18.55 -1.26
N ALA A 25 3.94 17.55 -2.02
CA ALA A 25 2.58 17.54 -2.56
C ALA A 25 1.53 17.55 -1.44
N LYS A 26 0.50 18.39 -1.60
CA LYS A 26 -0.61 18.54 -0.65
C LYS A 26 -1.47 17.28 -0.51
N VAL A 27 -1.58 16.51 -1.59
CA VAL A 27 -2.28 15.22 -1.67
C VAL A 27 -1.37 14.25 -2.40
N LYS A 28 -1.29 13.00 -1.93
CA LYS A 28 -0.42 11.96 -2.46
C LYS A 28 -1.26 10.76 -2.87
N PHE A 29 -1.17 10.35 -4.12
CA PHE A 29 -1.84 9.16 -4.62
C PHE A 29 -0.84 8.01 -4.76
N ILE A 30 -1.15 6.87 -4.14
CA ILE A 30 -0.45 5.61 -4.34
C ILE A 30 -1.38 4.71 -5.14
N VAL A 31 -1.06 4.47 -6.40
CA VAL A 31 -1.88 3.69 -7.33
C VAL A 31 -1.32 2.28 -7.43
N SER A 32 -2.16 1.26 -7.28
CA SER A 32 -1.80 -0.14 -7.41
C SER A 32 -2.82 -0.87 -8.28
N SER A 33 -2.40 -1.85 -9.07
CA SER A 33 -3.33 -2.63 -9.91
C SER A 33 -4.32 -3.45 -9.06
N VAL A 34 -3.87 -3.96 -7.92
CA VAL A 34 -4.64 -4.83 -7.01
C VAL A 34 -4.96 -4.13 -5.69
N VAL A 35 -5.97 -4.64 -4.98
CA VAL A 35 -6.51 -4.00 -3.78
C VAL A 35 -5.47 -3.92 -2.65
N PHE A 36 -5.35 -2.71 -2.06
CA PHE A 36 -4.47 -2.44 -0.93
C PHE A 36 -5.05 -2.88 0.42
N MET A 37 -6.38 -2.88 0.56
CA MET A 37 -7.09 -3.20 1.80
C MET A 37 -7.05 -4.71 2.12
N PRO A 38 -6.91 -5.14 3.38
CA PRO A 38 -6.66 -6.55 3.71
C PRO A 38 -7.95 -7.38 3.81
N ASP A 39 -9.12 -6.76 3.66
CA ASP A 39 -10.42 -7.33 4.10
C ASP A 39 -11.05 -8.30 3.09
N GLN A 40 -10.38 -8.58 1.97
CA GLN A 40 -10.88 -9.51 0.97
C GLN A 40 -10.80 -10.95 1.50
N LYS A 41 -11.94 -11.54 1.88
CA LYS A 41 -12.04 -12.93 2.35
C LYS A 41 -11.95 -13.95 1.20
N SER A 42 -12.33 -13.57 -0.02
CA SER A 42 -12.58 -14.49 -1.15
C SER A 42 -11.59 -14.40 -2.32
N HIS A 43 -10.70 -13.39 -2.37
CA HIS A 43 -9.80 -13.16 -3.52
C HIS A 43 -8.43 -13.87 -3.43
N GLY A 44 -8.35 -14.92 -2.61
CA GLY A 44 -7.13 -15.72 -2.48
C GLY A 44 -5.91 -14.86 -2.08
N ASP A 45 -4.82 -15.04 -2.82
CA ASP A 45 -3.51 -14.47 -2.54
C ASP A 45 -3.11 -13.29 -3.46
N ASP A 46 -4.03 -12.85 -4.31
CA ASP A 46 -3.77 -11.91 -5.40
C ASP A 46 -4.05 -10.45 -4.98
N GLY A 47 -3.37 -10.01 -3.92
CA GLY A 47 -3.55 -8.66 -3.40
C GLY A 47 -2.62 -8.35 -2.23
N TRP A 48 -2.60 -7.09 -1.79
CA TRP A 48 -1.69 -6.64 -0.72
C TRP A 48 -1.90 -7.34 0.62
N LYS A 49 -3.06 -7.98 0.82
CA LYS A 49 -3.33 -8.85 1.98
C LYS A 49 -2.26 -9.93 2.15
N SER A 50 -1.80 -10.54 1.06
CA SER A 50 -0.80 -11.63 1.10
C SER A 50 0.65 -11.12 1.22
N PHE A 51 0.83 -9.80 1.27
CA PHE A 51 2.10 -9.11 1.44
C PHE A 51 2.05 -8.22 2.70
N ALA A 52 1.43 -8.74 3.77
CA ALA A 52 1.12 -7.98 4.98
C ALA A 52 2.33 -7.28 5.62
N ALA A 53 3.51 -7.90 5.61
CA ALA A 53 4.73 -7.29 6.14
C ALA A 53 5.17 -6.05 5.33
N GLN A 54 5.18 -6.14 4.00
CA GLN A 54 5.52 -5.00 3.14
C GLN A 54 4.45 -3.90 3.22
N ARG A 55 3.17 -4.29 3.27
CA ARG A 55 2.05 -3.36 3.48
C ARG A 55 2.20 -2.59 4.79
N LEU A 56 2.52 -3.29 5.88
CA LEU A 56 2.73 -2.69 7.20
C LEU A 56 3.90 -1.70 7.19
N ARG A 57 5.02 -2.03 6.53
CA ARG A 57 6.16 -1.10 6.41
C ARG A 57 5.76 0.21 5.73
N LEU A 58 4.96 0.15 4.66
CA LEU A 58 4.46 1.35 3.98
C LEU A 58 3.54 2.19 4.91
N LEU A 59 2.61 1.54 5.60
CA LEU A 59 1.72 2.20 6.56
C LEU A 59 2.50 2.85 7.71
N GLU A 60 3.51 2.17 8.24
CA GLU A 60 4.38 2.69 9.28
C GLU A 60 5.23 3.86 8.81
N VAL A 61 5.70 3.87 7.55
CA VAL A 61 6.38 5.05 6.97
C VAL A 61 5.44 6.26 6.95
N ILE A 62 4.18 6.08 6.54
CA ILE A 62 3.18 7.16 6.54
C ILE A 62 2.93 7.67 7.97
N ARG A 63 2.66 6.75 8.90
CA ARG A 63 2.35 7.06 10.30
C ARG A 63 3.52 7.72 11.03
N ALA A 64 4.72 7.13 10.96
CA ALA A 64 5.90 7.59 11.69
C ALA A 64 6.41 8.96 11.20
N ASN A 65 6.13 9.33 9.95
CA ASN A 65 6.50 10.65 9.40
C ASN A 65 5.32 11.64 9.38
N ALA A 66 4.19 11.29 10.01
CA ALA A 66 2.97 12.11 10.06
C ALA A 66 2.51 12.62 8.68
N VAL A 67 2.68 11.80 7.63
CA VAL A 67 2.34 12.17 6.26
C VAL A 67 0.82 12.21 6.13
N LYS A 68 0.29 13.38 5.76
CA LYS A 68 -1.16 13.60 5.60
C LYS A 68 -1.60 13.42 4.15
N ASN A 69 -2.91 13.20 3.97
CA ASN A 69 -3.60 13.18 2.68
C ASN A 69 -3.04 12.16 1.68
N VAL A 70 -2.79 10.93 2.16
CA VAL A 70 -2.40 9.80 1.29
C VAL A 70 -3.66 9.03 0.89
N MET A 71 -3.88 8.93 -0.43
CA MET A 71 -4.99 8.21 -1.05
C MET A 71 -4.43 6.97 -1.74
N PHE A 72 -5.02 5.80 -1.47
CA PHE A 72 -4.75 4.59 -2.23
C PHE A 72 -5.82 4.40 -3.30
N VAL A 73 -5.40 4.15 -4.55
CA VAL A 73 -6.31 3.87 -5.66
C VAL A 73 -5.96 2.49 -6.22
N SER A 74 -6.96 1.61 -6.30
CA SER A 74 -6.78 0.23 -6.76
C SER A 74 -7.99 -0.29 -7.52
N GLY A 75 -7.77 -1.32 -8.34
CA GLY A 75 -8.80 -1.98 -9.15
C GLY A 75 -8.90 -3.49 -8.86
N ASP A 76 -9.00 -4.28 -9.93
CA ASP A 76 -8.96 -5.75 -9.96
C ASP A 76 -10.20 -6.50 -9.44
N ILE A 77 -10.89 -6.01 -8.41
CA ILE A 77 -12.03 -6.72 -7.81
C ILE A 77 -13.38 -6.55 -8.53
N HIS A 78 -13.42 -5.87 -9.68
CA HIS A 78 -14.65 -5.62 -10.47
C HIS A 78 -15.81 -5.02 -9.66
N GLY A 79 -15.50 -4.21 -8.66
CA GLY A 79 -16.46 -3.56 -7.78
C GLY A 79 -15.93 -2.24 -7.24
N SER A 80 -16.83 -1.37 -6.79
CA SER A 80 -16.48 -0.08 -6.19
C SER A 80 -16.44 -0.20 -4.67
N LEU A 81 -15.29 0.10 -4.08
CA LEU A 81 -15.10 0.15 -2.63
C LEU A 81 -14.50 1.50 -2.23
N THR A 82 -14.84 1.96 -1.03
CA THR A 82 -14.20 3.10 -0.39
C THR A 82 -14.04 2.81 1.10
N CYS A 83 -12.94 3.26 1.67
CA CYS A 83 -12.68 3.17 3.10
C CYS A 83 -11.84 4.36 3.56
N SER A 84 -12.02 4.76 4.81
CA SER A 84 -11.16 5.72 5.50
C SER A 84 -10.57 5.05 6.73
N LEU A 85 -9.28 5.32 6.99
CA LEU A 85 -8.56 4.89 8.18
C LEU A 85 -8.41 6.07 9.16
#